data_AF-A0A9Q8QJG6-F1
#
_entry.id   AF-A0A9Q8QJG6-F1
#
_cell.length_a   1.000
_cell.length_b   1.000
_cell.length_c   1.000
_cell.angle_alpha   90.00
_cell.angle_beta   90.00
_cell.angle_gamma   90.00
#
_symmetry.space_group_name_H-M   'P 1'
#
loop_
_entity.id
_entity.type
_entity.pdbx_description
1 polymer ?
#
loop_
_entity_poly.entity_id
_entity_poly.type
_entity_poly.pdbx_seq_one_letter_code
_entity_poly.pdbx_strand_id
1 'polypeptide(L)'
;MKFSTAIISIAALLSSAEACKCISSIGNNVEATRACCQEAGSTANSSGDCPAGNISNNLSRFASCCRSYDTRSDCRCPIGCARKELEAKHLAEGKVPPTEDEVKALLAKYE
;
A
#
# COMPACT_ATOMS: atom_id res chain seq x y z
N MET A 1 10.83 -35.60 22.02
CA MET A 1 10.72 -34.13 21.92
C MET A 1 9.89 -33.82 20.69
N LYS A 2 8.74 -33.14 20.82
CA LYS A 2 7.92 -32.72 19.68
C LYS A 2 7.99 -31.19 19.60
N PHE A 3 8.86 -30.69 18.74
CA PHE A 3 8.87 -29.29 18.33
C PHE A 3 7.96 -29.19 17.13
N SER A 4 6.83 -28.51 17.24
CA SER A 4 6.08 -28.11 16.05
C SER A 4 5.38 -26.78 16.31
N THR A 5 6.02 -25.77 15.73
CA THR A 5 5.44 -24.59 15.09
C THR A 5 4.78 -23.57 16.00
N ALA A 6 5.60 -22.67 16.53
CA ALA A 6 5.14 -21.36 16.97
C ALA A 6 4.49 -20.64 15.78
N ILE A 7 3.18 -20.42 15.87
CA ILE A 7 2.45 -19.52 14.97
C ILE A 7 2.90 -18.11 15.34
N ILE A 8 3.85 -17.56 14.59
CA ILE A 8 4.23 -16.15 14.71
C ILE A 8 3.10 -15.34 14.07
N SER A 9 2.11 -14.97 14.87
CA SER A 9 1.12 -13.99 14.48
C SER A 9 1.82 -12.65 14.29
N ILE A 10 2.09 -12.29 13.04
CA ILE A 10 2.56 -10.95 12.69
C ILE A 10 1.37 -10.01 12.87
N ALA A 11 1.21 -9.48 14.08
CA ALA A 11 0.35 -8.33 14.31
C ALA A 11 0.94 -7.17 13.50
N ALA A 12 0.41 -6.94 12.31
CA ALA A 12 0.70 -5.75 11.53
C ALA A 12 0.32 -4.55 12.41
N LEU A 13 1.33 -3.80 12.84
CA LEU A 13 1.19 -2.54 13.55
C LEU A 13 0.31 -1.64 12.68
N LEU A 14 -0.97 -1.54 13.03
CA LEU A 14 -1.90 -0.55 12.51
C LEU A 14 -1.45 0.80 13.10
N SER A 15 -0.34 1.33 12.58
CA SER A 15 0.01 2.73 12.85
C SER A 15 -1.08 3.56 12.21
N SER A 16 -1.87 4.20 13.06
CA SER A 16 -2.91 5.17 12.77
C SER A 16 -2.43 6.14 11.69
N ALA A 17 -2.84 5.88 10.46
CA ALA A 17 -2.63 6.78 9.35
C ALA A 17 -3.91 7.61 9.23
N GLU A 18 -3.95 8.72 9.94
CA GLU A 18 -4.94 9.78 9.75
C GLU A 18 -4.69 10.45 8.38
N ALA A 19 -4.99 9.72 7.30
CA ALA A 19 -4.84 10.11 5.90
C ALA A 19 -3.43 10.07 5.26
N CYS A 20 -3.38 9.47 4.07
CA CYS A 20 -2.23 9.30 3.20
C CYS A 20 -2.06 10.49 2.24
N LYS A 21 -0.80 10.81 1.95
CA LYS A 21 -0.33 11.90 1.11
C LYS A 21 0.83 11.44 0.23
N CYS A 22 0.88 12.00 -0.97
CA CYS A 22 2.03 11.89 -1.86
C CYS A 22 3.02 13.02 -1.54
N ILE A 23 4.22 12.68 -1.07
CA ILE A 23 5.26 13.61 -0.62
C ILE A 23 6.38 13.69 -1.67
N SER A 24 6.69 14.92 -2.09
CA SER A 24 7.81 15.26 -2.97
C SER A 24 8.95 15.89 -2.17
N SER A 25 10.07 16.20 -2.83
CA SER A 25 11.20 16.92 -2.21
C SER A 25 10.82 18.31 -1.68
N ILE A 26 9.73 18.91 -2.18
CA ILE A 26 9.23 20.23 -1.77
C ILE A 26 8.05 20.15 -0.79
N GLY A 27 7.66 18.94 -0.36
CA GLY A 27 6.55 18.71 0.56
C GLY A 27 5.35 18.00 -0.09
N ASN A 28 4.16 18.19 0.50
CA ASN A 28 2.94 17.52 0.07
C ASN A 28 2.55 17.92 -1.36
N ASN A 29 2.41 16.93 -2.24
CA ASN A 29 1.84 17.08 -3.56
C ASN A 29 0.33 16.76 -3.48
N VAL A 30 -0.47 17.81 -3.29
CA VAL A 30 -1.93 17.68 -3.12
C VAL A 30 -2.60 17.15 -4.40
N GLU A 31 -2.13 17.56 -5.57
CA GLU A 31 -2.68 17.10 -6.84
C GLU A 31 -2.45 15.59 -7.03
N ALA A 32 -1.22 15.12 -6.81
CA ALA A 32 -0.91 13.69 -6.82
C ALA A 32 -1.71 12.94 -5.77
N THR A 33 -1.83 13.47 -4.54
CA THR A 33 -2.61 12.84 -3.47
C THR A 33 -4.07 12.65 -3.88
N ARG A 34 -4.70 13.66 -4.49
CA ARG A 34 -6.10 13.58 -4.95
C ARG A 34 -6.27 12.54 -6.05
N ALA A 35 -5.40 12.56 -7.06
CA ALA A 35 -5.44 11.62 -8.17
C ALA A 35 -5.22 10.18 -7.68
N CYS A 36 -4.22 9.96 -6.84
CA CYS A 36 -3.90 8.64 -6.30
C CYS A 36 -4.93 8.12 -5.32
N CYS A 37 -5.62 9.01 -4.60
CA CYS A 37 -6.74 8.59 -3.76
C CYS A 37 -7.90 8.00 -4.59
N GLN A 38 -8.22 8.63 -5.72
CA GLN A 38 -9.21 8.13 -6.68
C GLN A 38 -8.76 6.81 -7.31
N GLU A 39 -7.49 6.71 -7.69
CA GLU A 39 -6.89 5.51 -8.25
C GLU A 39 -6.96 4.32 -7.28
N ALA A 40 -6.77 4.57 -5.98
CA ALA A 40 -6.93 3.60 -4.91
C ALA A 40 -8.40 3.31 -4.52
N GLY A 41 -9.38 3.90 -5.21
CA GLY A 41 -10.80 3.63 -5.03
C GLY A 41 -11.46 4.45 -3.90
N SER A 42 -10.87 5.57 -3.50
CA SER A 42 -11.42 6.49 -2.49
C SER A 42 -11.46 7.93 -3.02
N THR A 43 -11.89 8.88 -2.22
CA THR A 43 -11.84 10.31 -2.55
C THR A 43 -11.09 11.06 -1.45
N ALA A 44 -10.23 11.99 -1.86
CA ALA A 44 -9.53 12.85 -0.91
C ALA A 44 -10.52 13.77 -0.18
N ASN A 45 -10.24 14.06 1.08
CA ASN A 45 -11.06 14.96 1.89
C ASN A 45 -10.88 16.43 1.46
N SER A 46 -11.61 17.35 2.09
CA SER A 46 -11.54 18.79 1.81
C SER A 46 -10.14 19.40 2.02
N SER A 47 -9.29 18.76 2.83
CA SER A 47 -7.90 19.15 3.06
C SER A 47 -6.93 18.63 2.00
N GLY A 48 -7.42 17.81 1.05
CA GLY A 48 -6.60 17.20 0.01
C GLY A 48 -5.89 15.92 0.44
N ASP A 49 -6.24 15.36 1.59
CA ASP A 49 -5.62 14.14 2.12
C ASP A 49 -6.47 12.90 1.81
N CYS A 50 -5.84 11.74 1.59
CA CYS A 50 -6.55 10.51 1.28
C CYS A 50 -6.83 9.69 2.55
N PRO A 51 -8.08 9.50 2.99
CA PRO A 51 -8.36 8.76 4.23
C PRO A 51 -7.86 7.31 4.17
N ALA A 52 -6.81 6.99 4.94
CA ALA A 52 -6.10 5.71 4.85
C ALA A 52 -7.01 4.51 5.15
N GLY A 53 -8.00 4.68 6.05
CA GLY A 53 -8.99 3.65 6.34
C GLY A 53 -9.75 3.19 5.09
N ASN A 54 -10.10 4.12 4.21
CA ASN A 54 -10.86 3.85 2.98
C ASN A 54 -10.01 3.15 1.92
N ILE A 55 -8.68 3.29 1.98
CA ILE A 55 -7.74 2.68 1.04
C ILE A 55 -6.86 1.61 1.69
N SER A 56 -7.23 1.11 2.86
CA SER A 56 -6.42 0.16 3.64
C SER A 56 -6.04 -1.12 2.87
N ASN A 57 -6.92 -1.59 1.98
CA ASN A 57 -6.64 -2.73 1.08
C ASN A 57 -5.95 -2.33 -0.24
N ASN A 58 -5.86 -1.03 -0.52
CA ASN A 58 -5.31 -0.44 -1.75
C ASN A 58 -4.13 0.50 -1.46
N LEU A 59 -3.45 0.36 -0.30
CA LEU A 59 -2.30 1.19 0.07
C LEU A 59 -1.14 1.00 -0.93
N SER A 60 -0.97 -0.20 -1.48
CA SER A 60 0.04 -0.51 -2.49
C SER A 60 -0.23 0.26 -3.78
N ARG A 61 -1.50 0.31 -4.18
CA ARG A 61 -1.99 1.03 -5.34
C ARG A 61 -1.77 2.53 -5.21
N PHE A 62 -2.20 3.10 -4.06
CA PHE A 62 -1.93 4.50 -3.72
C PHE A 62 -0.43 4.83 -3.78
N ALA A 63 0.43 4.01 -3.16
CA ALA A 63 1.87 4.22 -3.15
C ALA A 63 2.50 4.08 -4.55
N SER A 64 2.04 3.13 -5.35
CA SER A 64 2.45 2.97 -6.75
C SER A 64 2.08 4.19 -7.59
N CYS A 65 0.88 4.72 -7.39
CA CYS A 65 0.47 5.96 -8.04
C CYS A 65 1.33 7.15 -7.60
N CYS A 66 1.61 7.35 -6.30
CA CYS A 66 2.49 8.46 -5.90
C CYS A 66 3.84 8.42 -6.64
N ARG A 67 4.41 7.22 -6.87
CA ARG A 67 5.66 7.07 -7.62
C ARG A 67 5.54 7.46 -9.09
N SER A 68 4.39 7.28 -9.73
CA SER A 68 4.21 7.74 -11.13
C SER A 68 4.20 9.27 -11.24
N TYR A 69 3.99 9.97 -10.12
CA TYR A 69 4.14 11.42 -9.97
C TYR A 69 5.52 11.86 -9.46
N ASP A 70 6.51 10.96 -9.41
CA ASP A 70 7.83 11.24 -8.81
C ASP A 70 7.75 11.62 -7.32
N THR A 71 6.77 11.07 -6.61
CA THR A 71 6.55 11.30 -5.18
C THR A 71 6.48 9.99 -4.39
N ARG A 72 6.55 10.08 -3.07
CA ARG A 72 6.46 8.95 -2.15
C ARG A 72 5.20 9.03 -1.30
N SER A 73 4.47 7.93 -1.16
CA SER A 73 3.39 7.85 -0.17
C SER A 73 3.94 7.91 1.26
N ASP A 74 3.39 8.78 2.11
CA ASP A 74 3.68 8.80 3.56
C ASP A 74 3.03 7.61 4.31
N CYS A 75 1.97 7.04 3.75
CA CYS A 75 1.40 5.78 4.21
C CYS A 75 2.32 4.62 3.85
N ARG A 76 2.72 3.88 4.89
CA ARG A 76 3.48 2.64 4.73
C ARG A 76 2.56 1.50 4.33
N CYS A 77 3.04 0.71 3.38
CA CYS A 77 2.33 -0.47 2.94
C CYS A 77 2.85 -1.72 3.67
N PRO A 78 2.07 -2.35 4.58
CA PRO A 78 2.52 -3.56 5.27
C PRO A 78 2.54 -4.77 4.32
N ILE A 79 3.29 -5.84 4.62
CA ILE A 79 3.35 -7.04 3.76
C ILE A 79 1.99 -7.59 3.30
N GLY A 80 0.96 -7.48 4.15
CA GLY A 80 -0.41 -7.87 3.83
C GLY A 80 -1.06 -7.04 2.70
N CYS A 81 -0.72 -5.75 2.53
CA CYS A 81 -1.23 -4.95 1.41
C CYS A 81 -0.64 -5.42 0.08
N ALA A 82 0.68 -5.62 0.04
CA ALA A 82 1.42 -5.96 -1.17
C ALA A 82 1.03 -7.35 -1.67
N ARG A 83 0.84 -8.30 -0.74
CA ARG A 83 0.35 -9.63 -1.07
C ARG A 83 -1.04 -9.60 -1.68
N LYS A 84 -2.00 -8.91 -1.06
CA LYS A 84 -3.38 -8.82 -1.60
C LYS A 84 -3.43 -8.19 -2.99
N GLU A 85 -2.65 -7.14 -3.23
CA GLU A 85 -2.57 -6.51 -4.55
C GLU A 85 -2.00 -7.47 -5.59
N LEU A 86 -0.89 -8.13 -5.24
CA LEU A 86 -0.22 -9.03 -6.17
C LEU A 86 -1.06 -10.30 -6.43
N GLU A 87 -1.77 -10.81 -5.43
CA GLU A 87 -2.77 -11.87 -5.57
C GLU A 87 -3.89 -11.46 -6.52
N ALA A 88 -4.48 -10.27 -6.34
CA ALA A 88 -5.54 -9.76 -7.21
C ALA A 88 -5.06 -9.60 -8.66
N LYS A 89 -3.83 -9.10 -8.85
CA LYS A 89 -3.20 -8.98 -10.16
C LYS A 89 -2.97 -10.35 -10.80
N HIS A 90 -2.37 -11.30 -10.07
CA HIS A 90 -2.12 -12.65 -10.57
C HIS A 90 -3.43 -13.33 -10.95
N LEU A 91 -4.47 -13.21 -10.12
CA LEU A 91 -5.80 -13.73 -10.42
C LEU A 91 -6.38 -13.14 -11.70
N ALA A 92 -6.28 -11.82 -11.91
CA ALA A 92 -6.73 -11.15 -13.13
C ALA A 92 -5.95 -11.59 -14.38
N GLU A 93 -4.68 -11.97 -14.21
CA GLU A 93 -3.81 -12.50 -15.27
C GLU A 93 -3.89 -14.04 -15.42
N GLY A 94 -4.73 -14.73 -14.64
CA GLY A 94 -4.82 -16.20 -14.63
C GLY A 94 -3.56 -16.91 -14.12
N LYS A 95 -2.72 -16.23 -13.35
CA LYS A 95 -1.48 -16.74 -12.75
C LYS A 95 -1.75 -17.36 -11.38
N VAL A 96 -0.82 -18.20 -10.93
CA VAL A 96 -0.81 -18.74 -9.57
C VAL A 96 -0.59 -17.63 -8.53
N PRO A 97 -1.02 -17.84 -7.26
CA PRO A 97 -0.76 -16.88 -6.19
C PRO A 97 0.73 -16.51 -6.07
N PRO A 98 1.05 -15.26 -5.74
CA PRO A 98 2.43 -14.81 -5.66
C PRO A 98 3.22 -15.49 -4.55
N THR A 99 4.50 -15.69 -4.82
CA THR A 99 5.47 -16.17 -3.83
C THR A 99 5.86 -15.07 -2.85
N GLU A 100 6.37 -15.48 -1.67
CA GLU A 100 6.84 -14.54 -0.65
C GLU A 100 7.97 -13.63 -1.16
N ASP A 101 8.82 -14.13 -2.08
CA ASP A 101 9.89 -13.33 -2.70
C ASP A 101 9.33 -12.26 -3.65
N GLU A 102 8.27 -12.56 -4.41
CA GLU A 102 7.60 -11.56 -5.25
C GLU A 102 6.91 -10.49 -4.41
N VAL A 103 6.29 -10.87 -3.29
CA VAL A 103 5.69 -9.92 -2.34
C VAL A 103 6.76 -9.02 -1.73
N LYS A 104 7.90 -9.57 -1.31
CA LYS A 104 9.03 -8.77 -0.78
C LYS A 104 9.63 -7.85 -1.83
N ALA A 105 9.77 -8.31 -3.08
CA ALA A 105 10.26 -7.47 -4.17
C ALA A 105 9.31 -6.30 -4.46
N LEU A 106 8.00 -6.49 -4.30
CA LEU A 106 7.02 -5.42 -4.42
C LEU A 106 7.10 -4.44 -3.23
N LEU A 107 7.25 -4.94 -2.01
CA LEU A 107 7.45 -4.12 -0.80
C LEU A 107 8.70 -3.25 -0.88
N ALA A 108 9.83 -3.80 -1.33
CA ALA A 108 11.08 -3.06 -1.47
C ALA A 108 10.97 -1.87 -2.43
N LYS A 109 10.01 -1.89 -3.37
CA LYS A 109 9.75 -0.72 -4.21
C LYS A 109 9.08 0.41 -3.42
N TYR A 110 8.30 0.07 -2.39
CA TYR A 110 7.53 1.00 -1.56
C TYR A 110 8.35 1.62 -0.40
N GLU A 111 9.60 1.19 -0.19
CA GLU A 111 10.50 1.66 0.88
C GLU A 111 11.30 2.92 0.52
#